data_AF-A0A9X1P1W2-F1
#
_entry.id   AF-A0A9X1P1W2-F1
#
_cell.length_a   1.000
_cell.length_b   1.000
_cell.length_c   1.000
_cell.angle_alpha   90.00
_cell.angle_beta   90.00
_cell.angle_gamma   90.00
#
_symmetry.space_group_name_H-M   'P 1'
#
loop_
_entity.id
_entity.type
_entity.pdbx_description
1 polymer ?
#
loop_
_entity_poly.entity_id
_entity_poly.type
_entity_poly.pdbx_seq_one_letter_code
_entity_poly.pdbx_strand_id
1 'polypeptide(L)'
;MNWIHPFVEGNGRTARAACYYLMCVRFGDMLPGKQTVPERIRNDRKPYYAALRKADAAWENGDFDVSELAMYLQKLLKEQLYDR
;
A
#
# COMPACT_ATOMS: atom_id res chain seq x y z
N MET A 1 -0.83 -6.92 -9.10
CA MET A 1 0.54 -7.15 -8.55
C MET A 1 0.51 -8.17 -7.42
N ASN A 2 -0.27 -7.93 -6.35
CA ASN A 2 -0.29 -8.82 -5.19
C ASN A 2 -0.89 -10.21 -5.45
N TRP A 3 -1.88 -10.37 -6.34
CA TRP A 3 -2.38 -11.72 -6.70
C TRP A 3 -1.61 -12.37 -7.84
N ILE A 4 -1.09 -11.57 -8.78
CA ILE A 4 -0.42 -12.06 -9.98
C ILE A 4 0.96 -12.64 -9.65
N HIS A 5 1.68 -12.07 -8.68
CA HIS A 5 3.04 -12.47 -8.31
C HIS A 5 3.99 -12.70 -9.52
N PRO A 6 4.20 -11.69 -10.39
CA PRO A 6 4.89 -11.89 -11.67
C PRO A 6 6.40 -12.12 -11.59
N PHE A 7 7.04 -11.80 -10.45
CA PHE A 7 8.48 -11.98 -10.25
C PHE A 7 8.78 -13.21 -9.40
N VAL A 8 9.96 -13.82 -9.59
CA VAL A 8 10.43 -14.94 -8.75
C VAL A 8 10.50 -14.51 -7.28
N GLU A 9 10.99 -13.30 -7.02
CA GLU A 9 11.13 -12.77 -5.66
C GLU A 9 10.82 -11.27 -5.61
N GLY A 10 10.46 -10.79 -4.42
CA GLY A 10 10.33 -9.35 -4.17
C GLY A 10 9.02 -8.69 -4.64
N ASN A 11 8.02 -9.46 -5.07
CA ASN A 11 6.70 -8.94 -5.47
C ASN A 11 6.12 -7.90 -4.50
N GLY A 12 6.16 -8.19 -3.20
CA GLY A 12 5.65 -7.25 -2.18
C GLY A 12 6.42 -5.93 -2.12
N ARG A 13 7.75 -5.95 -2.35
CA ARG A 13 8.56 -4.72 -2.40
C ARG A 13 8.20 -3.91 -3.64
N THR A 14 8.13 -4.56 -4.79
CA THR A 14 7.76 -3.93 -6.06
C THR A 14 6.35 -3.35 -6.02
N ALA A 15 5.38 -4.07 -5.46
CA ALA A 15 4.00 -3.59 -5.34
C ALA A 15 3.90 -2.32 -4.50
N ARG A 16 4.58 -2.28 -3.34
CA ARG A 16 4.60 -1.07 -2.48
C ARG A 16 5.30 0.09 -3.15
N ALA A 17 6.45 -0.15 -3.79
CA ALA A 17 7.21 0.90 -4.48
C ALA A 17 6.41 1.48 -5.66
N ALA A 18 5.82 0.63 -6.50
CA ALA A 18 5.00 1.05 -7.64
C ALA A 18 3.76 1.83 -7.17
N CYS A 19 3.09 1.36 -6.12
CA CYS A 19 1.94 2.05 -5.54
C CYS A 19 2.31 3.46 -5.07
N TYR A 20 3.40 3.60 -4.32
CA TYR A 20 3.88 4.90 -3.85
C TYR A 20 4.31 5.82 -5.00
N TYR A 21 5.02 5.28 -5.99
CA TYR A 21 5.41 6.02 -7.19
C TYR A 21 4.20 6.60 -7.92
N LEU A 22 3.13 5.82 -8.10
CA LEU A 22 1.89 6.31 -8.72
C LEU A 22 1.25 7.45 -7.92
N MET A 23 1.31 7.41 -6.58
CA MET A 23 0.82 8.52 -5.75
C MET A 23 1.65 9.80 -5.97
N CYS A 24 2.99 9.70 -6.01
CA CYS A 24 3.86 10.84 -6.33
C CYS A 24 3.57 11.39 -7.73
N VAL A 25 3.47 10.54 -8.74
CA VAL A 25 3.14 10.95 -10.11
C VAL A 25 1.79 11.67 -10.16
N ARG A 26 0.78 11.18 -9.43
CA ARG A 26 -0.54 11.82 -9.37
C ARG A 26 -0.51 13.18 -8.67
N PHE A 27 0.34 13.32 -7.65
CA PHE A 27 0.59 14.57 -6.92
C PHE A 27 1.37 15.59 -7.78
N GLY A 28 2.23 15.10 -8.68
CA GLY A 28 3.06 15.93 -9.57
C GLY A 28 4.46 16.20 -9.03
N ASP A 29 4.81 15.63 -7.88
CA ASP A 29 6.13 15.73 -7.24
C ASP A 29 6.33 14.56 -6.25
N MET A 30 7.48 14.50 -5.61
CA MET A 30 7.68 13.68 -4.43
C MET A 30 6.77 14.15 -3.29
N LEU A 31 6.07 13.21 -2.66
CA LEU A 31 5.24 13.51 -1.51
C LEU A 31 6.13 13.99 -0.35
N PRO A 32 5.78 15.12 0.31
CA PRO A 32 6.54 15.63 1.46
C PRO A 32 6.41 14.68 2.66
N GLY A 33 7.20 14.96 3.70
CA GLY A 33 7.24 14.17 4.94
C GLY A 33 8.54 13.40 5.11
N LYS A 34 8.97 13.20 6.35
CA LYS A 34 10.23 12.53 6.68
C LYS A 34 10.14 11.02 6.46
N GLN A 35 9.06 10.41 6.92
CA GLN A 35 8.85 8.98 6.78
C GLN A 35 7.77 8.66 5.72
N THR A 36 8.19 7.98 4.65
CA THR A 36 7.33 7.66 3.51
C THR A 36 6.32 6.55 3.82
N VAL A 37 5.23 6.46 3.04
CA VAL A 37 4.23 5.37 3.16
C VAL A 37 4.90 3.99 3.14
N PRO A 38 5.80 3.64 2.20
CA PRO A 38 6.48 2.34 2.21
C PRO A 38 7.30 2.07 3.48
N GLU A 39 7.95 3.10 4.04
CA GLU A 39 8.69 2.97 5.30
C GLU A 39 7.76 2.77 6.49
N ARG A 40 6.61 3.46 6.54
CA ARG A 40 5.58 3.25 7.56
C ARG A 40 5.04 1.82 7.53
N ILE A 41 4.77 1.28 6.33
CA ILE A 41 4.39 -0.14 6.15
C ILE A 41 5.51 -1.07 6.63
N ARG A 42 6.78 -0.72 6.38
CA ARG A 42 7.93 -1.52 6.81
C ARG A 42 8.06 -1.55 8.35
N ASN A 43 7.74 -0.45 9.03
CA ASN A 43 7.82 -0.35 10.49
C ASN A 43 6.75 -1.20 11.18
N ASP A 44 5.52 -1.20 10.67
CA ASP A 44 4.49 -2.12 11.12
C ASP A 44 3.75 -2.76 9.94
N ARG A 45 4.11 -4.02 9.66
CA ARG A 45 3.53 -4.79 8.56
C ARG A 45 2.20 -5.45 8.94
N LYS A 46 1.85 -5.54 10.23
CA LYS A 46 0.67 -6.31 10.67
C LYS A 46 -0.63 -5.75 10.08
N PRO A 47 -0.89 -4.42 10.11
CA PRO A 47 -2.11 -3.86 9.52
C PRO A 47 -2.15 -4.03 8.01
N TYR A 48 -1.00 -3.90 7.34
CA TYR A 48 -0.91 -4.13 5.90
C TYR A 48 -1.29 -5.56 5.52
N TYR A 49 -0.75 -6.56 6.20
CA TYR A 49 -1.13 -7.95 5.95
C TYR A 49 -2.57 -8.26 6.35
N ALA A 50 -3.11 -7.59 7.37
CA ALA A 50 -4.53 -7.73 7.72
C ALA A 50 -5.44 -7.20 6.61
N ALA A 51 -5.13 -6.04 6.03
CA ALA A 51 -5.88 -5.48 4.91
C ALA A 51 -5.78 -6.35 3.65
N LEU A 52 -4.61 -6.93 3.36
CA LEU A 52 -4.46 -7.90 2.27
C LEU A 52 -5.34 -9.14 2.47
N ARG A 53 -5.34 -9.74 3.67
CA ARG A 53 -6.21 -10.89 3.97
C ARG A 53 -7.70 -10.58 3.83
N LYS A 54 -8.11 -9.33 4.10
CA LYS A 54 -9.50 -8.89 3.88
C LYS A 54 -9.84 -8.84 2.40
N ALA A 55 -8.93 -8.33 1.57
CA ALA A 55 -9.10 -8.34 0.12
C ALA A 55 -9.09 -9.77 -0.44
N ASP A 56 -8.23 -10.66 0.07
CA ASP A 56 -8.22 -12.07 -0.31
C ASP A 56 -9.56 -12.75 0.01
N ALA A 57 -10.08 -12.54 1.23
CA ALA A 57 -11.38 -13.10 1.64
C ALA A 57 -12.56 -12.55 0.83
N ALA A 58 -12.54 -11.26 0.46
CA ALA A 58 -13.58 -10.70 -0.42
C ALA A 58 -13.51 -11.34 -1.81
N TRP A 59 -12.31 -11.47 -2.36
CA TRP A 59 -12.09 -12.08 -3.67
C TRP A 59 -12.55 -13.54 -3.73
N GLU A 60 -12.28 -14.33 -2.68
CA GLU A 60 -12.76 -15.71 -2.55
C GLU A 60 -14.30 -15.81 -2.54
N ASN A 61 -14.98 -14.76 -2.05
CA ASN A 61 -16.44 -14.67 -2.07
C ASN A 61 -17.00 -14.11 -3.40
N GLY A 62 -16.14 -13.89 -4.41
CA GLY A 62 -16.53 -13.35 -5.72
C GLY A 62 -16.69 -11.83 -5.75
N ASP A 63 -16.22 -11.13 -4.72
CA ASP A 63 -16.28 -9.68 -4.63
C ASP A 63 -14.89 -9.04 -4.77
N PHE A 64 -14.78 -8.01 -5.61
CA PHE A 64 -13.55 -7.24 -5.75
C PHE A 64 -13.56 -6.08 -4.74
N ASP A 65 -13.35 -6.40 -3.46
CA ASP A 65 -13.26 -5.40 -2.41
C ASP A 65 -11.82 -5.24 -1.89
N VAL A 66 -11.26 -4.05 -2.11
CA VAL A 66 -9.93 -3.63 -1.62
C VAL A 66 -10.02 -2.41 -0.69
N SER A 67 -11.22 -2.10 -0.20
CA SER A 67 -11.51 -0.87 0.55
C SER A 67 -10.68 -0.76 1.82
N GLU A 68 -10.48 -1.85 2.55
CA GLU A 68 -9.61 -1.89 3.74
C GLU A 68 -8.16 -1.51 3.43
N LEU A 69 -7.64 -1.98 2.29
CA LEU A 69 -6.29 -1.63 1.84
C LEU A 69 -6.22 -0.16 1.43
N ALA A 70 -7.24 0.35 0.75
CA ALA A 70 -7.33 1.76 0.36
C ALA A 70 -7.41 2.70 1.57
N MET A 71 -8.25 2.38 2.55
CA MET A 71 -8.37 3.12 3.81
C MET A 71 -7.07 3.12 4.60
N TYR A 72 -6.41 1.96 4.69
CA TYR A 72 -5.11 1.83 5.34
C TYR A 72 -4.05 2.73 4.66
N LEU A 73 -3.94 2.68 3.33
CA LEU A 73 -2.99 3.51 2.59
C LEU A 73 -3.32 5.01 2.72
N GLN A 74 -4.60 5.38 2.71
CA GLN A 74 -5.02 6.76 2.91
C GLN A 74 -4.60 7.28 4.30
N LYS A 75 -4.75 6.45 5.34
CA LYS A 75 -4.29 6.80 6.70
C LYS A 75 -2.78 7.07 6.70
N LEU A 76 -1.98 6.16 6.15
CA LEU A 76 -0.52 6.34 6.12
C LEU A 76 -0.09 7.56 5.29
N LEU A 77 -0.78 7.83 4.18
CA LEU A 77 -0.52 9.00 3.36
C LEU A 77 -0.79 10.28 4.16
N LYS A 78 -1.92 10.37 4.88
CA LYS A 78 -2.20 11.49 5.77
C LYS A 78 -1.10 11.66 6.81
N GLU A 79 -0.70 10.59 7.49
CA GLU A 79 0.38 10.63 8.48
C GLU A 79 1.71 11.12 7.89
N GLN A 80 2.07 10.68 6.69
CA GLN A 80 3.25 11.19 5.98
C GLN A 80 3.12 12.69 5.70
N LEU A 81 1.98 13.16 5.18
CA LEU A 81 1.78 14.57 4.83
C LEU A 81 1.78 15.52 6.04
N TYR A 82 1.46 15.01 7.24
CA TYR A 82 1.53 15.76 8.49
C TYR A 82 2.88 15.68 9.20
N ASP A 83 3.80 14.84 8.72
CA ASP A 83 5.15 14.66 9.26
C ASP A 83 6.05 15.84 8.84
N ARG A 84 6.36 16.75 9.78
CA ARG A 84 7.19 17.95 9.54
C ARG A 84 8.60 17.77 10.07
#